data_AF-A0A9E5P079-F1
#
_entry.id   AF-A0A9E5P079-F1
#
_cell.length_a   1.000
_cell.length_b   1.000
_cell.length_c   1.000
_cell.angle_alpha   90.00
_cell.angle_beta   90.00
_cell.angle_gamma   90.00
#
_symmetry.space_group_name_H-M   'P 1'
#
loop_
_entity.id
_entity.type
_entity.pdbx_description
1 polymer ?
#
loop_
_entity_poly.entity_id
_entity_poly.type
_entity_poly.pdbx_seq_one_letter_code
_entity_poly.pdbx_strand_id
1 'polypeptide(L)' 'MKVYFGKYKGLNVDEIPSDYLKWLTLQDWCEEKFPLLLKEAEEELTFRTTWSRHFYQE' A
#
# COMPACT_ATOMS: atom_id res chain seq x y z
N MET A 1 -1.16 -9.38 -1.85
CA MET A 1 -1.09 -9.69 -0.40
C MET A 1 -2.36 -9.22 0.31
N LYS A 2 -2.89 -9.94 1.32
CA LYS A 2 -4.03 -9.48 2.13
C LYS A 2 -3.59 -8.77 3.41
N VAL A 3 -4.31 -7.72 3.79
CA VAL A 3 -4.11 -7.03 5.08
C VAL A 3 -4.82 -7.77 6.20
N TYR A 4 -4.13 -8.01 7.31
CA TYR A 4 -4.67 -8.79 8.44
C TYR A 4 -5.13 -7.93 9.64
N PHE A 5 -5.04 -6.60 9.53
CA PHE A 5 -5.30 -5.67 10.63
C PHE A 5 -5.94 -4.36 10.15
N GLY A 6 -6.36 -3.53 11.11
CA GLY A 6 -6.86 -2.18 10.85
C GLY A 6 -8.21 -2.16 10.11
N LYS A 7 -8.51 -1.00 9.51
CA LYS A 7 -9.80 -0.72 8.87
C LYS A 7 -10.05 -1.56 7.62
N TYR A 8 -8.99 -1.94 6.90
CA TYR A 8 -9.06 -2.66 5.63
C TYR A 8 -8.69 -4.14 5.76
N LYS A 9 -8.89 -4.72 6.95
CA LYS A 9 -8.63 -6.14 7.19
C LYS A 9 -9.42 -7.02 6.21
N GLY A 10 -8.72 -7.93 5.56
CA GLY A 10 -9.27 -8.89 4.59
C GLY A 10 -9.17 -8.43 3.13
N LEU A 11 -8.89 -7.15 2.88
CA LEU A 11 -8.68 -6.62 1.52
C LEU A 11 -7.24 -6.83 1.05
N ASN A 12 -7.07 -6.85 -0.26
CA ASN A 12 -5.75 -6.85 -0.88
C ASN A 12 -5.14 -5.45 -0.89
N VAL A 13 -3.81 -5.38 -1.01
CA VAL A 13 -3.06 -4.12 -1.07
C VAL A 13 -3.52 -3.22 -2.22
N ASP A 14 -3.90 -3.79 -3.37
CA ASP A 14 -4.40 -3.03 -4.53
C ASP A 14 -5.80 -2.42 -4.30
N GLU A 15 -6.59 -3.00 -3.41
CA GLU A 15 -7.94 -2.50 -3.07
C GLU A 15 -7.90 -1.36 -2.04
N ILE A 16 -6.73 -1.11 -1.45
CA ILE A 16 -6.58 -0.14 -0.37
C ILE A 16 -6.23 1.24 -0.95
N PRO A 17 -6.85 2.33 -0.46
CA PRO A 17 -6.54 3.68 -0.90
C PRO A 17 -5.06 4.05 -0.69
N SER A 18 -4.49 4.79 -1.64
CA SER A 18 -3.08 5.20 -1.62
C SER A 18 -2.71 5.96 -0.35
N ASP A 19 -3.59 6.82 0.17
CA ASP A 19 -3.35 7.54 1.44
C ASP A 19 -3.19 6.59 2.63
N TYR A 20 -3.95 5.49 2.68
CA TYR A 20 -3.80 4.52 3.76
C TYR A 20 -2.52 3.71 3.60
N LEU A 21 -2.15 3.31 2.38
CA LEU A 21 -0.86 2.66 2.12
C LEU A 21 0.31 3.57 2.50
N LYS A 22 0.25 4.88 2.16
CA LYS A 22 1.27 5.87 2.56
C LYS A 22 1.35 6.02 4.08
N TRP A 23 0.21 6.08 4.75
CA TRP A 23 0.19 6.12 6.21
C TRP A 23 0.84 4.86 6.80
N LEU A 24 0.56 3.69 6.20
CA LEU A 24 1.11 2.40 6.62
C LEU A 24 2.63 2.37 6.52
N THR A 25 3.20 2.93 5.44
CA THR A 25 4.65 3.00 5.23
C THR A 25 5.38 3.89 6.23
N LEU A 26 4.65 4.72 6.98
CA LEU A 26 5.21 5.61 8.00
C LEU A 26 5.11 5.03 9.41
N GLN A 27 4.63 3.79 9.57
CA GLN A 27 4.45 3.17 10.88
C GLN A 27 5.59 2.21 11.19
N ASP A 28 6.45 2.54 12.17
CA ASP A 28 7.58 1.69 12.59
C ASP A 28 7.13 0.27 12.99
N TRP A 29 5.99 0.17 13.68
CA TRP A 29 5.45 -1.13 14.10
C TRP A 29 5.04 -2.02 12.91
N CYS A 30 4.71 -1.43 11.75
CA CYS A 30 4.33 -2.18 10.56
C CYS A 30 5.57 -2.79 9.89
N GLU A 31 6.69 -2.07 9.90
CA GLU A 31 7.98 -2.60 9.45
C GLU A 31 8.40 -3.81 10.27
N GLU A 32 8.33 -3.71 11.61
CA GLU A 32 8.76 -4.80 12.49
C GLU A 32 7.81 -6.02 12.44
N LYS A 33 6.49 -5.80 12.40
CA LYS A 33 5.51 -6.89 12.50
C LYS A 33 5.11 -7.48 11.15
N PHE A 34 5.13 -6.68 10.09
CA PHE A 34 4.63 -7.06 8.78
C PHE A 34 5.53 -6.55 7.64
N PRO A 35 6.83 -6.94 7.62
CA PRO A 35 7.79 -6.43 6.63
C PRO A 35 7.39 -6.73 5.19
N LEU A 36 6.77 -7.90 4.94
CA LEU A 36 6.26 -8.26 3.61
C LEU A 36 5.08 -7.38 3.18
N LEU A 37 4.22 -6.98 4.12
CA LEU A 37 3.09 -6.11 3.81
C LEU A 37 3.56 -4.69 3.52
N LEU A 38 4.54 -4.21 4.28
CA LEU A 38 5.17 -2.92 4.05
C LEU A 38 5.76 -2.84 2.64
N LYS A 39 6.56 -3.85 2.28
CA LYS A 39 7.15 -3.96 0.95
C LYS A 39 6.10 -3.94 -0.17
N GLU A 40 5.05 -4.75 -0.06
CA GLU A 40 3.96 -4.78 -1.04
C GLU A 40 3.24 -3.42 -1.13
N ALA A 41 3.06 -2.71 -0.01
CA ALA A 41 2.46 -1.38 0.01
C ALA A 41 3.36 -0.35 -0.70
N GLU A 42 4.68 -0.41 -0.49
CA GLU A 42 5.65 0.46 -1.20
C GLU A 42 5.72 0.17 -2.70
N GLU A 43 5.71 -1.11 -3.08
CA GLU A 43 5.66 -1.55 -4.49
C GLU A 43 4.37 -1.06 -5.16
N GLU A 44 3.22 -1.22 -4.51
CA GLU A 44 1.95 -0.74 -5.01
C GLU A 44 1.89 0.79 -5.11
N LEU A 45 2.42 1.53 -4.14
CA LEU A 45 2.52 2.99 -4.20
C LEU A 45 3.45 3.45 -5.33
N THR A 46 4.56 2.76 -5.53
CA THR A 46 5.51 3.02 -6.62
C THR A 46 4.87 2.71 -7.98
N PHE A 47 4.14 1.60 -8.08
CA PHE A 47 3.35 1.23 -9.25
C PHE A 47 2.32 2.32 -9.54
N ARG A 48 1.49 2.70 -8.57
CA ARG A 48 0.50 3.78 -8.74
C ARG A 48 1.12 5.11 -9.12
N THR A 49 2.28 5.47 -8.58
CA THR A 49 2.94 6.76 -8.89
C THR A 49 3.57 6.74 -10.30
N THR A 50 4.18 5.62 -10.67
CA THR A 50 4.81 5.41 -11.99
C THR A 50 3.74 5.32 -13.09
N TRP A 51 2.65 4.60 -12.81
CA TRP A 51 1.56 4.36 -13.76
C TRP A 51 0.49 5.47 -13.75
N SER A 52 0.27 6.19 -12.64
CA SER A 52 -0.54 7.44 -12.67
C SER A 52 0.12 8.51 -13.53
N ARG A 53 1.45 8.49 -13.67
CA ARG A 53 2.16 9.37 -14.60
C ARG A 53 1.91 9.01 -16.07
N HIS A 54 1.40 7.80 -16.34
CA HIS A 54 1.15 7.26 -17.68
C HIS A 54 -0.34 7.20 -18.06
N PHE A 55 -1.27 7.38 -17.11
CA PHE A 55 -2.72 7.23 -17.33
C PHE A 55 -3.55 8.51 -17.06
N TYR A 56 -2.92 9.68 -17.17
CA TYR A 56 -3.61 10.91 -17.59
C TYR A 56 -3.12 11.27 -19.00
N GLN A 57 -3.62 10.52 -19.99
CA GLN A 57 -3.83 11.04 -21.33
C GLN A 57 -5.34 11.00 -21.55
N GLU A 58 -5.97 12.15 -21.32
CA GLU A 58 -7.20 12.54 -22.03
C GLU A 58 -6.85 12.87 -23.48
#